data_AF-A0A2S6N2S3-F1
#
_entry.id   AF-A0A2S6N2S3-F1
#
_cell.length_a   1.000
_cell.length_b   1.000
_cell.length_c   1.000
_cell.angle_alpha   90.00
_cell.angle_beta   90.00
_cell.angle_gamma   90.00
#
_symmetry.space_group_name_H-M   'P 1'
#
loop_
_entity.id
_entity.type
_entity.pdbx_description
1 polymer ?
#
loop_
_entity_poly.entity_id
_entity_poly.type
_entity_poly.pdbx_seq_one_letter_code
_entity_poly.pdbx_strand_id
1 'polypeptide(L)' 'MEQRPPVTHQRAGIPEVWLVDLEHRRVTVYREPSPGGYLSEAKVGLEGLLTSLAFPDASIPVARLI' A
#
# COMPACT_ATOMS: atom_id res chain seq x y z
N MET A 1 12.07 11.66 3.08
CA MET A 1 11.11 12.07 2.03
C MET A 1 9.95 11.08 2.08
N GLU A 2 8.69 11.53 2.08
CA GLU A 2 7.55 10.61 2.08
C GLU A 2 7.31 10.13 0.65
N GLN A 3 7.71 8.89 0.36
CA GLN A 3 7.55 8.31 -0.98
C GLN A 3 6.06 8.06 -1.24
N ARG A 4 5.57 8.36 -2.44
CA ARG A 4 4.19 8.08 -2.88
C ARG A 4 4.20 7.36 -4.22
N PRO A 5 3.17 6.54 -4.53
CA PRO A 5 3.07 5.88 -5.83
C PRO A 5 3.04 6.89 -6.97
N PRO A 6 3.64 6.58 -8.13
CA PRO A 6 3.53 7.40 -9.33
C PRO A 6 2.07 7.58 -9.77
N VAL A 7 1.73 8.77 -10.26
CA VAL A 7 0.38 9.12 -10.75
C VAL A 7 -0.16 8.18 -11.83
N THR A 8 0.72 7.50 -12.56
CA THR A 8 0.37 6.50 -13.57
C THR A 8 -0.47 5.36 -13.00
N HIS A 9 -0.20 4.93 -11.77
CA HIS A 9 -0.91 3.81 -11.14
C HIS A 9 -2.37 4.15 -10.84
N GLN A 10 -2.62 5.41 -10.44
CA GLN A 10 -3.98 5.92 -10.19
C GLN A 10 -4.76 6.06 -11.49
N ARG A 11 -4.13 6.63 -12.53
CA ARG A 11 -4.74 6.79 -13.85
C ARG A 11 -5.02 5.46 -14.55
N ALA A 12 -4.21 4.44 -14.27
CA ALA A 12 -4.43 3.07 -14.71
C ALA A 12 -5.52 2.33 -13.89
N GLY A 13 -6.09 2.97 -12.87
CA GLY A 13 -7.15 2.39 -12.04
C GLY A 13 -6.68 1.23 -11.16
N ILE A 14 -5.40 1.19 -10.79
CA ILE A 14 -4.86 0.13 -9.94
C ILE A 14 -5.51 0.25 -8.55
N PRO A 15 -6.28 -0.76 -8.10
CA PRO A 15 -7.15 -0.62 -6.92
C PRO A 15 -6.37 -0.53 -5.61
N GLU A 16 -5.15 -1.07 -5.59
CA GLU A 16 -4.31 -1.16 -4.40
C GLU A 16 -2.82 -1.06 -4.77
N VAL A 17 -2.06 -0.24 -4.04
CA VAL A 17 -0.59 -0.18 -4.13
C VAL A 17 0.00 -0.23 -2.73
N TRP A 18 0.97 -1.12 -2.53
CA TRP A 18 1.72 -1.23 -1.28
C TRP A 18 3.13 -0.67 -1.48
N LEU A 19 3.46 0.37 -0.73
CA LEU A 19 4.78 0.98 -0.71
C LEU A 19 5.54 0.48 0.52
N VAL A 20 6.56 -0.33 0.29
CA VAL A 20 7.42 -0.87 1.34
C VAL A 20 8.52 0.13 1.68
N ASP A 21 8.55 0.58 2.92
CA ASP A 21 9.52 1.52 3.48
C ASP A 21 10.47 0.72 4.40
N LEU A 22 11.58 0.27 3.83
CA LEU A 22 12.57 -0.57 4.52
C LEU A 22 13.33 0.19 5.62
N GLU A 23 13.54 1.50 5.44
CA GLU A 23 14.23 2.36 6.41
C GLU A 23 13.42 2.47 7.71
N HIS A 24 12.12 2.73 7.59
CA HIS A 24 11.22 2.88 8.75
C HIS A 24 10.48 1.58 9.11
N ARG A 25 10.80 0.48 8.45
CA ARG A 25 10.22 -0.86 8.64
C ARG A 25 8.68 -0.86 8.67
N ARG A 26 8.08 -0.26 7.66
CA ARG A 26 6.61 -0.15 7.53
C ARG A 26 6.17 -0.28 6.08
N VAL A 27 4.88 -0.54 5.88
CA VAL A 27 4.24 -0.50 4.56
C VAL A 27 3.15 0.57 4.56
N THR A 28 3.13 1.39 3.52
CA THR A 28 2.01 2.31 3.27
C THR A 28 1.11 1.73 2.18
N VAL A 29 -0.15 1.51 2.52
CA VAL A 29 -1.17 0.96 1.63
C VAL A 29 -1.98 2.11 1.06
N TYR A 30 -2.06 2.18 -0.26
CA TYR A 30 -2.84 3.16 -1.00
C TYR A 30 -4.01 2.47 -1.71
N ARG A 31 -5.23 3.00 -1.54
CA ARG A 31 -6.49 2.46 -2.08
C ARG A 31 -7.42 3.56 -2.57
N GLU A 32 -8.47 3.13 -3.27
CA GLU A 32 -9.51 4.01 -3.84
C GLU A 32 -8.88 5.02 -4.82
N PRO A 33 -8.41 4.55 -6.00
CA PRO A 33 -7.81 5.42 -6.99
C PRO A 33 -8.83 6.44 -7.50
N SER A 34 -8.42 7.69 -7.58
CA SER A 34 -9.16 8.80 -8.17
C SER A 34 -8.27 9.57 -9.15
N PRO A 35 -8.84 10.44 -10.00
CA PRO A 35 -8.05 11.28 -10.90
C PRO A 35 -7.01 12.18 -10.19
N GLY A 36 -7.25 12.50 -8.91
CA GLY A 36 -6.37 13.35 -8.09
C GLY A 36 -5.43 12.58 -7.15
N GLY A 37 -5.49 11.25 -7.11
CA GLY A 37 -4.74 10.47 -6.15
C GLY A 37 -5.47 9.25 -5.63
N TYR A 38 -4.77 8.44 -4.83
CA TYR A 38 -5.45 7.51 -3.92
C TYR A 38 -6.12 8.28 -2.79
N LEU A 39 -7.39 7.95 -2.52
CA LEU A 39 -8.18 8.61 -1.48
C LEU A 39 -7.97 7.99 -0.10
N SER A 40 -7.50 6.75 -0.04
CA SER A 40 -7.20 6.04 1.20
C SER A 40 -5.72 5.72 1.31
N GLU A 41 -5.15 6.03 2.46
CA GLU A 41 -3.76 5.77 2.83
C GLU A 41 -3.72 5.22 4.26
N ALA A 42 -3.05 4.08 4.44
CA ALA A 42 -2.82 3.49 5.77
C ALA A 42 -1.37 3.05 5.92
N LYS A 43 -0.74 3.44 7.05
CA LYS A 43 0.62 3.03 7.39
C LYS A 43 0.56 1.87 8.38
N VAL A 44 1.21 0.76 8.05
CA VAL A 44 1.19 -0.47 8.83
C VAL A 44 2.62 -0.82 9.21
N GLY A 45 2.89 -0.91 10.52
CA GLY A 45 4.21 -1.23 11.07
C GLY A 45 4.53 -2.72 11.03
N LEU A 46 5.75 -3.06 11.47
CA LEU A 46 6.34 -4.40 11.41
C LEU A 46 5.44 -5.54 11.95
N GLU A 47 4.76 -5.30 13.07
CA GLU A 47 3.87 -6.28 13.73
C GLU A 47 2.50 -6.41 13.04
N GLY A 48 2.24 -5.60 12.02
CA GLY A 48 0.94 -5.55 11.36
C GLY A 48 0.76 -6.62 10.29
N LEU A 49 -0.51 -6.78 9.89
CA LEU A 49 -0.97 -7.72 8.88
C LEU A 49 -1.67 -6.96 7.76
N LEU A 50 -1.30 -7.24 6.51
CA LEU A 50 -1.92 -6.67 5.32
C LEU A 50 -2.86 -7.70 4.69
N THR A 51 -4.06 -7.29 4.32
CA THR A 51 -4.98 -8.12 3.53
C THR A 51 -5.12 -7.55 2.13
N SER A 52 -4.90 -8.37 1.10
CA SER A 52 -4.99 -7.92 -0.30
C SER A 52 -6.44 -7.65 -0.72
N LEU A 53 -6.67 -6.59 -1.50
CA LEU A 53 -7.96 -6.38 -2.15
C LEU A 53 -8.21 -7.36 -3.30
N ALA A 54 -7.17 -7.76 -4.03
CA ALA A 54 -7.30 -8.70 -5.15
C ALA A 54 -7.51 -10.15 -4.67
N PHE A 55 -7.00 -10.48 -3.49
CA PHE A 55 -7.10 -11.81 -2.88
C PHE A 55 -7.49 -11.65 -1.40
N PRO A 56 -8.79 -11.54 -1.07
CA PRO A 56 -9.25 -11.26 0.29
C PRO A 56 -8.85 -12.30 1.34
N ASP A 57 -8.59 -13.54 0.90
CA ASP A 57 -8.13 -14.63 1.78
C ASP A 57 -6.61 -14.60 2.00
N ALA A 58 -5.88 -13.74 1.29
CA ALA A 58 -4.43 -13.59 1.41
C ALA A 58 -4.09 -12.48 2.41
N SER A 59 -3.62 -12.90 3.58
CA SER A 59 -3.03 -12.02 4.58
C SER A 59 -1.51 -12.18 4.65
N ILE A 60 -0.80 -11.07 4.62
CA ILE A 60 0.66 -11.00 4.54
C ILE A 60 1.18 -10.20 5.75
N PRO A 61 1.94 -10.83 6.67
CA PRO A 61 2.60 -10.11 7.76
C PRO A 61 3.61 -9.12 7.19
N VAL A 62 3.63 -7.89 7.71
CA VAL A 62 4.58 -6.85 7.25
C VAL A 62 6.02 -7.31 7.43
N ALA A 63 6.32 -8.03 8.51
CA ALA A 63 7.63 -8.63 8.77
C ALA A 63 8.16 -9.59 7.67
N ARG A 64 7.30 -10.06 6.75
CA ARG A 64 7.74 -10.91 5.61
C ARG A 64 8.16 -10.10 4.39
N LEU A 65 7.79 -8.81 4.33
CA LEU A 65 8.05 -7.93 3.19
C LEU A 65 9.32 -7.07 3.37
N ILE A 66 9.93 -7.10 4.55
CA ILE A 66 11.01 -6.20 4.99
C ILE A 66 12.27 -6.99 5.34
#